data_AF-A0A1B7WBQ8-F1
#
_entry.id   AF-A0A1B7WBQ8-F1
#
_cell.length_a   1.000
_cell.length_b   1.000
_cell.length_c   1.000
_cell.angle_alpha   90.00
_cell.angle_beta   90.00
_cell.angle_gamma   90.00
#
_symmetry.space_group_name_H-M   'P 1'
#
loop_
_entity.id
_entity.type
_entity.pdbx_description
1 polymer ?
#
loop_
_entity_poly.entity_id
_entity_poly.type
_entity_poly.pdbx_seq_one_letter_code
_entity_poly.pdbx_strand_id
1 'polypeptide(L)'
;DLDEFVKEQQKLLPLIEQRIRKTFFKTIKWQNIQGFTPSMTFIQNISYRNALNSYKEILESEGIDLGVFDLYEKATTYGMREIPQIYELWCLVSIIKTLKEPYGFQYNSQDIRTLLKIINPENNNLNNQVTINFEEKEKLNGRTITLYYQKTLPNNKRPDFILEISINDRKIYLVLDAKFKNYNYKKSLNYEIKNLNDKYSDTDYYVFILHPCNDLTGEKKPVKMTNHGGDKIYFGEEEQKPTFPFHKYGYITHKPNFTDNLKKLIGMAFEYLLESNKNAKNGNTIDPKPTNDLFCLNCGGKKIDILTHRRGENKFYYTATCKSKECGHQIHLDYCWKCHTKLFKHGYYWDYHKTSVWSSFDIHCPNCGMALADKP
;
A
#
# COMPACT_ATOMS: atom_id res chain seq x y z
N ASP A 1 34.60 36.21 -28.97
CA ASP A 1 35.22 34.95 -28.54
C ASP A 1 34.29 33.79 -28.23
N LEU A 2 33.32 33.85 -27.31
CA LEU A 2 32.44 32.67 -27.10
C LEU A 2 31.44 32.44 -28.25
N ASP A 3 30.86 33.51 -28.80
CA ASP A 3 29.90 33.43 -29.91
C ASP A 3 30.54 32.97 -31.24
N GLU A 4 31.83 33.21 -31.41
CA GLU A 4 32.57 32.78 -32.59
C GLU A 4 32.89 31.28 -32.51
N PHE A 5 33.25 30.79 -31.32
CA PHE A 5 33.43 29.36 -31.04
C PHE A 5 32.14 28.56 -31.21
N VAL A 6 30.99 29.10 -30.76
CA VAL A 6 29.68 28.43 -30.94
C VAL A 6 29.29 28.38 -32.42
N LYS A 7 29.58 29.44 -33.19
CA LYS A 7 29.35 29.45 -34.65
C LYS A 7 30.28 28.49 -35.40
N GLU A 8 31.52 28.33 -34.98
CA GLU A 8 32.42 27.30 -35.53
C GLU A 8 31.95 25.89 -35.23
N GLN A 9 31.52 25.61 -33.98
CA GLN A 9 30.97 24.30 -33.62
C GLN A 9 29.73 23.94 -34.44
N GLN A 10 28.81 24.89 -34.64
CA GLN A 10 27.61 24.66 -35.45
C GLN A 10 27.93 24.37 -36.92
N LYS A 11 29.03 24.92 -37.47
CA LYS A 11 29.50 24.61 -38.82
C LYS A 11 30.19 23.24 -38.90
N LEU A 12 30.89 22.83 -37.85
CA LEU A 12 31.64 21.56 -37.80
C LEU A 12 30.75 20.35 -37.50
N LEU A 13 29.69 20.52 -36.70
CA LEU A 13 28.76 19.45 -36.32
C LEU A 13 28.22 18.63 -37.50
N PRO A 14 27.64 19.23 -38.56
CA PRO A 14 27.12 18.46 -39.68
C PRO A 14 28.23 17.77 -40.50
N LEU A 15 29.44 18.34 -40.54
CA LEU A 15 30.60 17.73 -41.21
C LEU A 15 31.12 16.51 -40.45
N ILE A 16 31.17 16.60 -39.12
CA ILE A 16 31.53 15.49 -38.23
C ILE A 16 30.46 14.39 -38.32
N GLU A 17 29.18 14.76 -38.27
CA GLU A 17 28.07 13.81 -38.38
C GLU A 17 28.05 13.10 -39.74
N GLN A 18 28.36 13.81 -40.82
CA GLN A 18 28.46 13.24 -42.16
C GLN A 18 29.68 12.31 -42.32
N ARG A 19 30.83 12.64 -41.71
CA ARG A 19 32.02 11.76 -41.68
C ARG A 19 31.79 10.53 -40.82
N ILE A 20 31.19 10.66 -39.64
CA ILE A 20 30.84 9.51 -38.79
C ILE A 20 29.84 8.62 -39.55
N ARG A 21 28.79 9.18 -40.16
CA ARG A 21 27.79 8.36 -40.87
C ARG A 21 28.32 7.71 -42.16
N LYS A 22 29.15 8.38 -42.95
CA LYS A 22 29.59 7.85 -44.27
C LYS A 22 30.83 6.97 -44.21
N THR A 23 31.80 7.30 -43.35
CA THR A 23 33.07 6.55 -43.29
C THR A 23 33.04 5.48 -42.21
N PHE A 24 32.58 5.77 -40.99
CA PHE A 24 32.62 4.79 -39.90
C PHE A 24 31.81 3.53 -40.23
N PHE A 25 30.55 3.68 -40.65
CA PHE A 25 29.66 2.54 -40.94
C PHE A 25 30.05 1.74 -42.18
N LYS A 26 30.68 2.36 -43.19
CA LYS A 26 31.23 1.66 -44.35
C LYS A 26 32.49 0.85 -43.99
N THR A 27 33.35 1.40 -43.12
CA THR A 27 34.58 0.72 -42.70
C THR A 27 34.31 -0.52 -41.85
N ILE A 28 33.27 -0.49 -41.01
CA ILE A 28 32.91 -1.64 -40.16
C ILE A 28 31.99 -2.68 -40.83
N LYS A 29 31.64 -2.51 -42.12
CA LYS A 29 30.70 -3.37 -42.87
C LYS A 29 29.47 -3.76 -42.04
N TRP A 30 28.84 -2.79 -41.38
CA TRP A 30 27.70 -3.08 -40.50
C TRP A 30 26.50 -3.51 -41.34
N GLN A 31 26.23 -4.80 -41.38
CA GLN A 31 24.92 -5.34 -41.73
C GLN A 31 24.07 -5.30 -40.48
N ASN A 32 22.81 -4.89 -40.60
CA ASN A 32 21.86 -4.85 -39.50
C ASN A 32 21.66 -6.29 -38.99
N ILE A 33 22.37 -6.67 -37.92
CA ILE A 33 22.32 -8.03 -37.37
C ILE A 33 21.04 -8.16 -36.56
N GLN A 34 19.93 -8.41 -37.25
CA GLN A 34 18.74 -8.99 -36.63
C GLN A 34 19.06 -10.44 -36.26
N GLY A 35 19.49 -10.65 -35.02
CA GLY A 35 19.90 -11.96 -34.51
C GLY A 35 21.27 -11.98 -33.83
N PHE A 36 21.61 -10.95 -33.04
CA PHE A 36 22.82 -10.99 -32.22
C PHE A 36 22.68 -12.07 -31.14
N THR A 37 23.13 -13.28 -31.43
CA THR A 37 23.49 -14.26 -30.41
C THR A 37 24.88 -13.89 -29.90
N PRO A 38 25.11 -13.81 -28.58
CA PRO A 38 26.43 -13.49 -28.06
C PRO A 38 27.39 -14.59 -28.52
N SER A 39 28.24 -14.28 -29.49
CA SER A 39 29.16 -15.26 -30.04
C SER A 39 30.17 -15.66 -28.96
N MET A 40 30.61 -16.92 -28.99
CA MET A 40 31.70 -17.47 -28.17
C MET A 40 32.95 -16.55 -28.13
N THR A 41 33.15 -15.73 -29.16
CA THR A 41 34.23 -14.75 -29.30
C THR A 41 34.24 -13.67 -28.21
N PHE A 42 33.07 -13.17 -27.79
CA PHE A 42 32.98 -12.17 -26.72
C PHE A 42 33.21 -12.78 -25.34
N ILE A 43 32.72 -14.00 -25.11
CA ILE A 43 32.90 -14.72 -23.85
C ILE A 43 34.39 -15.08 -23.65
N GLN A 44 35.12 -15.39 -24.72
CA GLN A 44 36.56 -15.69 -24.70
C GLN A 44 37.47 -14.45 -24.57
N ASN A 45 36.97 -13.23 -24.84
CA ASN A 45 37.73 -12.01 -24.68
C ASN A 45 37.85 -11.62 -23.19
N ILE A 46 39.07 -11.71 -22.64
CA ILE A 46 39.36 -11.44 -21.23
C ILE A 46 38.98 -10.02 -20.82
N SER A 47 39.26 -9.02 -21.66
CA SER A 47 38.95 -7.62 -21.37
C SER A 47 37.44 -7.37 -21.31
N TYR A 48 36.68 -7.96 -22.24
CA TYR A 48 35.22 -7.89 -22.23
C TYR A 48 34.62 -8.61 -21.02
N ARG A 49 35.14 -9.80 -20.69
CA ARG A 49 34.70 -10.57 -19.51
C ARG A 49 34.94 -9.80 -18.22
N ASN A 50 36.11 -9.18 -18.08
CA ASN A 50 36.44 -8.37 -16.91
C ASN A 50 35.54 -7.12 -16.84
N ALA A 51 35.33 -6.42 -17.95
CA ALA A 51 34.42 -5.27 -17.99
C ALA A 51 32.98 -5.67 -17.66
N LEU A 52 32.49 -6.81 -18.16
CA LEU A 52 31.16 -7.33 -17.86
C LEU A 52 31.03 -7.73 -16.38
N ASN A 53 32.08 -8.32 -15.80
CA ASN A 53 32.09 -8.68 -14.38
C ASN A 53 32.09 -7.43 -13.50
N SER A 54 32.94 -6.45 -13.78
CA SER A 54 32.93 -5.17 -13.06
C SER A 54 31.60 -4.43 -13.23
N TYR A 55 30.99 -4.49 -14.41
CA TYR A 55 29.65 -3.94 -14.63
C TYR A 55 28.59 -4.63 -13.78
N LYS A 56 28.63 -5.97 -13.68
CA LYS A 56 27.74 -6.74 -12.79
C LYS A 56 27.96 -6.42 -11.32
N GLU A 57 29.22 -6.29 -10.89
CA GLU A 57 29.56 -5.90 -9.50
C GLU A 57 29.04 -4.50 -9.18
N ILE A 58 29.18 -3.53 -10.11
CA ILE A 58 28.62 -2.19 -9.96
C ILE A 58 27.09 -2.26 -9.85
N LEU A 59 26.43 -3.01 -10.74
CA LEU A 59 24.98 -3.18 -10.69
C LEU A 59 24.51 -3.82 -9.38
N GLU A 60 25.20 -4.85 -8.89
CA GLU A 60 24.90 -5.48 -7.60
C GLU A 60 25.11 -4.50 -6.44
N SER A 61 26.15 -3.67 -6.48
CA SER A 61 26.41 -2.65 -5.46
C SER A 61 25.35 -1.53 -5.44
N GLU A 62 24.79 -1.21 -6.60
CA GLU A 62 23.68 -0.26 -6.77
C GLU A 62 22.31 -0.93 -6.57
N GLY A 63 22.27 -2.24 -6.32
CA GLY A 63 21.04 -3.02 -6.14
C GLY A 63 20.19 -3.21 -7.40
N ILE A 64 20.79 -3.03 -8.59
CA ILE A 64 20.13 -3.14 -9.89
C ILE A 64 20.22 -4.59 -10.40
N ASP A 65 19.07 -5.24 -10.58
CA ASP A 65 18.98 -6.58 -11.14
C ASP A 65 18.48 -6.52 -12.60
N LEU A 66 19.38 -6.78 -13.55
CA LEU A 66 19.05 -6.79 -14.98
C LEU A 66 17.99 -7.84 -15.34
N GLY A 67 17.95 -8.97 -14.66
CA GLY A 67 16.93 -10.00 -14.93
C GLY A 67 15.53 -9.54 -14.49
N VAL A 68 15.45 -8.73 -13.44
CA VAL A 68 14.22 -8.04 -13.03
C VAL A 68 13.84 -6.95 -14.05
N PHE A 69 14.82 -6.22 -14.58
CA PHE A 69 14.60 -5.22 -15.61
C PHE A 69 14.04 -5.83 -16.91
N ASP A 70 14.62 -6.94 -17.39
CA ASP A 70 14.13 -7.67 -18.56
C ASP A 70 12.69 -8.17 -18.36
N LEU A 71 12.38 -8.71 -17.17
CA LEU A 71 11.02 -9.15 -16.83
C LEU A 71 10.04 -7.98 -16.78
N TYR A 72 10.47 -6.83 -16.27
CA TYR A 72 9.68 -5.61 -16.21
C TYR A 72 9.42 -5.02 -17.61
N GLU A 73 10.45 -4.94 -18.44
CA GLU A 73 10.34 -4.50 -19.84
C GLU A 73 9.39 -5.41 -20.60
N LYS A 74 9.51 -6.74 -20.47
CA LYS A 74 8.55 -7.69 -21.07
C LYS A 74 7.13 -7.52 -20.54
N ALA A 75 6.97 -7.30 -19.24
CA ALA A 75 5.66 -7.09 -18.63
C ALA A 75 4.97 -5.81 -19.11
N THR A 76 5.73 -4.81 -19.54
CA THR A 76 5.26 -3.48 -19.99
C THR A 76 5.17 -3.33 -21.52
N THR A 77 6.03 -4.01 -22.29
CA THR A 77 6.03 -3.99 -23.76
C THR A 77 4.91 -4.81 -24.39
N TYR A 78 4.37 -5.80 -23.67
CA TYR A 78 3.19 -6.53 -24.13
C TYR A 78 1.94 -5.63 -24.02
N GLY A 79 1.55 -5.08 -25.16
CA GLY A 79 0.34 -4.27 -25.32
C GLY A 79 -0.93 -5.06 -25.00
N MET A 80 -1.84 -4.40 -24.27
CA MET A 80 -3.21 -4.81 -23.92
C MET A 80 -3.36 -5.85 -22.79
N ARG A 81 -2.93 -5.51 -21.58
CA ARG A 81 -3.73 -5.91 -20.39
C ARG A 81 -5.00 -5.07 -20.38
N GLU A 82 -6.14 -5.67 -20.05
CA GLU A 82 -7.38 -4.89 -19.85
C GLU A 82 -7.15 -3.88 -18.70
N ILE A 83 -7.74 -2.67 -18.81
CA ILE A 83 -7.55 -1.61 -17.80
C ILE A 83 -7.79 -2.07 -16.35
N PRO A 84 -8.79 -2.93 -16.05
CA PRO A 84 -8.95 -3.49 -14.70
C PRO A 84 -7.73 -4.27 -14.19
N GLN A 85 -7.07 -5.06 -15.03
CA GLN A 85 -5.87 -5.81 -14.66
C GLN A 85 -4.69 -4.86 -14.42
N ILE A 86 -4.56 -3.79 -15.22
CA ILE A 86 -3.55 -2.75 -14.99
C ILE A 86 -3.77 -2.10 -13.63
N TYR A 87 -5.02 -1.79 -13.30
CA TYR A 87 -5.39 -1.19 -12.02
C TYR A 87 -5.15 -2.13 -10.83
N GLU A 88 -5.45 -3.43 -10.97
CA GLU A 88 -5.14 -4.47 -9.97
C GLU A 88 -3.64 -4.52 -9.70
N LEU A 89 -2.80 -4.61 -10.73
CA LEU A 89 -1.34 -4.63 -10.57
C LEU A 89 -0.80 -3.33 -9.99
N TRP A 90 -1.38 -2.19 -10.36
CA TRP A 90 -1.04 -0.91 -9.76
C TRP A 90 -1.39 -0.89 -8.27
N CYS A 91 -2.54 -1.43 -7.87
CA CYS A 91 -2.91 -1.59 -6.46
C CYS A 91 -1.93 -2.49 -5.72
N LEU A 92 -1.48 -3.60 -6.33
CA LEU A 92 -0.47 -4.50 -5.76
C LEU A 92 0.83 -3.74 -5.44
N VAL A 93 1.35 -3.02 -6.43
CA VAL A 93 2.57 -2.21 -6.28
C VAL A 93 2.37 -1.13 -5.21
N SER A 94 1.20 -0.50 -5.18
CA SER A 94 0.86 0.52 -4.18
C SER A 94 0.79 -0.03 -2.75
N ILE A 95 0.27 -1.25 -2.56
CA ILE A 95 0.29 -1.96 -1.27
C ILE A 95 1.73 -2.23 -0.85
N ILE A 96 2.55 -2.82 -1.73
CA ILE A 96 3.97 -3.12 -1.46
C ILE A 96 4.73 -1.84 -1.10
N LYS A 97 4.53 -0.77 -1.87
CA LYS A 97 5.14 0.55 -1.63
C LYS A 97 4.71 1.13 -0.28
N THR A 98 3.44 1.00 0.08
CA THR A 98 2.90 1.45 1.37
C THR A 98 3.48 0.65 2.54
N LEU A 99 3.73 -0.65 2.37
CA LEU A 99 4.40 -1.43 3.41
C LEU A 99 5.88 -1.06 3.55
N LYS A 100 6.57 -0.81 2.43
CA LYS A 100 8.00 -0.51 2.43
C LYS A 100 8.35 0.91 2.88
N GLU A 101 7.73 1.91 2.27
CA GLU A 101 8.20 3.30 2.39
C GLU A 101 7.79 3.96 3.72
N PRO A 102 6.49 4.14 4.03
CA PRO A 102 6.08 4.79 5.28
C PRO A 102 6.23 3.87 6.50
N TYR A 103 6.02 2.55 6.35
CA TYR A 103 6.06 1.62 7.48
C TYR A 103 7.41 0.92 7.68
N GLY A 104 8.30 0.97 6.69
CA GLY A 104 9.67 0.47 6.82
C GLY A 104 9.84 -1.04 6.66
N PHE A 105 8.79 -1.79 6.29
CA PHE A 105 8.92 -3.23 6.07
C PHE A 105 9.86 -3.53 4.89
N GLN A 106 10.60 -4.63 4.98
CA GLN A 106 11.39 -5.15 3.87
C GLN A 106 10.72 -6.41 3.34
N TYR A 107 10.84 -6.66 2.04
CA TYR A 107 10.38 -7.90 1.42
C TYR A 107 11.58 -8.71 0.96
N ASN A 108 11.40 -10.02 0.81
CA ASN A 108 12.40 -10.86 0.18
C ASN A 108 12.49 -10.57 -1.33
N SER A 109 13.67 -10.20 -1.83
CA SER A 109 13.89 -9.94 -3.26
C SER A 109 13.50 -11.13 -4.16
N GLN A 110 13.58 -12.36 -3.64
CA GLN A 110 13.18 -13.56 -4.36
C GLN A 110 11.65 -13.64 -4.56
N ASP A 111 10.86 -13.12 -3.62
CA ASP A 111 9.40 -13.07 -3.74
C ASP A 111 8.99 -12.09 -4.86
N ILE A 112 9.69 -10.97 -4.99
CA ILE A 112 9.48 -10.00 -6.09
C ILE A 112 9.86 -10.59 -7.44
N ARG A 113 10.99 -11.30 -7.54
CA ARG A 113 11.37 -12.01 -8.77
C ARG A 113 10.30 -13.03 -9.17
N THR A 114 9.72 -13.72 -8.18
CA THR A 114 8.63 -14.69 -8.40
C THR A 114 7.37 -14.00 -8.89
N LEU A 115 7.00 -12.86 -8.28
CA LEU A 115 5.90 -12.03 -8.75
C LEU A 115 6.07 -11.63 -10.22
N LEU A 116 7.25 -11.10 -10.58
CA LEU A 116 7.53 -10.62 -11.94
C LEU A 116 7.44 -11.74 -12.99
N LYS A 117 7.88 -12.96 -12.66
CA LYS A 117 7.72 -14.14 -13.51
C LYS A 117 6.26 -14.54 -13.70
N ILE A 118 5.44 -14.36 -12.67
CA ILE A 118 4.02 -14.76 -12.69
C ILE A 118 3.17 -13.74 -13.44
N ILE A 119 3.43 -12.45 -13.25
CA ILE A 119 2.71 -11.40 -13.98
C ILE A 119 3.20 -11.24 -15.42
N ASN A 120 4.25 -11.97 -15.84
CA ASN A 120 4.74 -11.92 -17.22
C ASN A 120 3.64 -12.43 -18.17
N PRO A 121 3.24 -11.67 -19.19
CA PRO A 121 2.18 -12.05 -20.13
C PRO A 121 2.45 -13.33 -20.93
N GLU A 122 3.71 -13.76 -21.06
CA GLU A 122 4.05 -15.07 -21.65
C GLU A 122 3.65 -16.25 -20.75
N ASN A 123 3.32 -15.99 -19.49
CA ASN A 123 2.90 -17.01 -18.52
C ASN A 123 1.39 -17.24 -18.62
N ASN A 124 1.01 -18.29 -19.35
CA ASN A 124 -0.40 -18.69 -19.52
C ASN A 124 -1.05 -19.22 -18.22
N ASN A 125 -0.29 -19.44 -17.14
CA ASN A 125 -0.81 -19.94 -15.87
C ASN A 125 -1.28 -18.81 -14.95
N LEU A 126 -2.48 -18.29 -15.23
CA LEU A 126 -3.20 -17.29 -14.43
C LEU A 126 -3.65 -17.78 -13.04
N ASN A 127 -3.36 -19.03 -12.66
CA ASN A 127 -3.77 -19.65 -11.37
C ASN A 127 -2.67 -19.66 -10.30
N ASN A 128 -1.53 -19.01 -10.56
CA ASN A 128 -0.43 -19.01 -9.61
C ASN A 128 -0.65 -17.97 -8.52
N GLN A 129 -0.85 -18.44 -7.29
CA GLN A 129 -0.78 -17.58 -6.11
C GLN A 129 0.65 -17.07 -5.92
N VAL A 130 0.79 -15.81 -5.54
CA VAL A 130 2.09 -15.24 -5.13
C VAL A 130 2.02 -14.89 -3.66
N THR A 131 3.08 -15.25 -2.94
CA THR A 131 3.26 -14.90 -1.53
C THR A 131 4.46 -13.98 -1.45
N ILE A 132 4.28 -12.83 -0.80
CA ILE A 132 5.36 -11.88 -0.51
C ILE A 132 5.42 -11.76 1.00
N ASN A 133 6.51 -12.29 1.57
CA ASN A 133 6.74 -12.20 3.00
C ASN A 133 7.47 -10.88 3.28
N PHE A 134 6.87 -10.09 4.15
CA PHE A 134 7.48 -8.89 4.67
C PHE A 134 8.08 -9.21 6.02
N GLU A 135 9.40 -9.38 6.00
CA GLU A 135 10.21 -9.58 7.19
C GLU A 135 10.94 -8.27 7.50
N GLU A 136 11.09 -7.97 8.78
CA GLU A 136 11.97 -6.88 9.19
C GLU A 136 13.32 -7.44 9.62
N LYS A 137 14.40 -6.71 9.35
CA LYS A 137 15.72 -7.00 9.94
C LYS A 137 15.72 -6.97 11.48
N GLU A 138 14.75 -6.29 12.12
CA GLU A 138 14.71 -6.09 13.59
C GLU A 138 13.31 -6.24 14.23
N LYS A 139 12.39 -7.05 13.66
CA LYS A 139 10.98 -7.28 14.08
C LYS A 139 10.20 -6.04 14.58
N LEU A 140 9.25 -5.52 13.80
CA LEU A 140 8.52 -4.26 14.04
C LEU A 140 7.57 -4.40 15.24
N ASN A 141 8.16 -4.33 16.43
CA ASN A 141 7.57 -4.75 17.70
C ASN A 141 6.85 -6.11 17.59
N GLY A 142 7.46 -7.08 16.91
CA GLY A 142 6.91 -8.42 16.74
C GLY A 142 5.81 -8.58 15.68
N ARG A 143 5.54 -7.56 14.85
CA ARG A 143 4.58 -7.66 13.73
C ARG A 143 5.19 -8.36 12.52
N THR A 144 4.46 -9.30 11.94
CA THR A 144 4.79 -9.96 10.66
C THR A 144 3.67 -9.76 9.65
N ILE A 145 4.03 -9.60 8.38
CA ILE A 145 3.06 -9.37 7.31
C ILE A 145 3.34 -10.31 6.14
N THR A 146 2.29 -10.95 5.66
CA THR A 146 2.33 -11.77 4.45
C THR A 146 1.28 -11.24 3.49
N LEU A 147 1.73 -10.79 2.31
CA LEU A 147 0.86 -10.38 1.23
C LEU A 147 0.68 -11.55 0.27
N TYR A 148 -0.56 -11.98 0.12
CA TYR A 148 -0.96 -12.96 -0.89
C TYR A 148 -1.62 -12.25 -2.06
N TYR A 149 -1.15 -12.54 -3.28
CA TYR A 149 -1.76 -12.10 -4.53
C TYR A 149 -2.46 -13.30 -5.19
N GLN A 150 -3.75 -13.12 -5.48
CA GLN A 150 -4.63 -14.11 -6.10
C GLN A 150 -4.62 -15.50 -5.42
N LYS A 151 -4.62 -15.53 -4.09
CA LYS A 151 -4.66 -16.78 -3.29
C LYS A 151 -6.06 -17.39 -3.31
N THR A 152 -6.13 -18.69 -3.60
CA THR A 152 -7.38 -19.46 -3.51
C THR A 152 -7.59 -19.88 -2.05
N LEU A 153 -8.74 -19.52 -1.50
CA LEU A 153 -9.16 -19.85 -0.14
C LEU A 153 -9.86 -21.23 -0.09
N PRO A 154 -10.00 -21.86 1.09
CA PRO A 154 -10.68 -23.16 1.24
C PRO A 154 -12.12 -23.20 0.73
N ASN A 155 -12.78 -22.04 0.65
CA ASN A 155 -14.12 -21.89 0.10
C ASN A 155 -14.14 -21.66 -1.43
N ASN A 156 -13.04 -21.98 -2.12
CA ASN A 156 -12.80 -21.75 -3.56
C ASN A 156 -12.92 -20.28 -4.00
N LYS A 157 -12.91 -19.32 -3.07
CA LYS A 157 -12.91 -17.89 -3.38
C LYS A 157 -11.48 -17.42 -3.58
N ARG A 158 -11.30 -16.50 -4.52
CA ARG A 158 -10.01 -15.92 -4.88
C ARG A 158 -10.13 -14.39 -4.83
N PRO A 159 -9.78 -13.76 -3.70
CA PRO A 159 -9.59 -12.31 -3.67
C PRO A 159 -8.30 -11.91 -4.40
N ASP A 160 -8.24 -10.67 -4.85
CA ASP A 160 -7.06 -10.13 -5.53
C ASP A 160 -5.88 -10.05 -4.56
N PHE A 161 -6.11 -9.51 -3.35
CA PHE A 161 -5.10 -9.42 -2.31
C PHE A 161 -5.61 -9.88 -0.94
N ILE A 162 -4.73 -10.52 -0.18
CA ILE A 162 -4.91 -10.77 1.25
C ILE A 162 -3.66 -10.31 1.97
N LEU A 163 -3.82 -9.34 2.87
CA LEU A 163 -2.82 -8.98 3.86
C LEU A 163 -3.10 -9.77 5.13
N GLU A 164 -2.25 -10.75 5.38
CA GLU A 164 -2.18 -11.45 6.64
C GLU A 164 -1.24 -10.69 7.57
N ILE A 165 -1.75 -10.24 8.71
CA ILE A 165 -0.98 -9.47 9.68
C ILE A 165 -1.08 -10.19 11.02
N SER A 166 0.05 -10.44 11.66
CA SER A 166 0.10 -11.04 12.99
C SER A 166 1.03 -10.31 13.93
N ILE A 167 0.68 -10.37 15.21
CA ILE A 167 1.52 -9.98 16.33
C ILE A 167 1.30 -10.99 17.45
N ASN A 168 2.38 -11.60 17.95
CA ASN A 168 2.31 -12.72 18.89
C ASN A 168 1.36 -13.81 18.36
N ASP A 169 0.38 -14.25 19.17
CA ASP A 169 -0.60 -15.28 18.78
C ASP A 169 -1.82 -14.73 18.03
N ARG A 170 -1.93 -13.40 17.87
CA ARG A 170 -3.09 -12.78 17.22
C ARG A 170 -2.83 -12.55 15.75
N LYS A 171 -3.84 -12.88 14.94
CA LYS A 171 -3.79 -12.82 13.48
C LYS A 171 -5.04 -12.17 12.93
N ILE A 172 -4.88 -11.32 11.94
CA ILE A 172 -5.97 -10.72 11.17
C ILE A 172 -5.73 -10.91 9.68
N TYR A 173 -6.82 -10.91 8.92
CA TYR A 173 -6.79 -11.04 7.47
C TYR A 173 -7.56 -9.88 6.86
N LEU A 174 -6.84 -9.05 6.11
CA LEU A 174 -7.41 -7.92 5.38
C LEU A 174 -7.47 -8.30 3.89
N VAL A 175 -8.68 -8.57 3.42
CA VAL A 175 -8.99 -8.85 2.02
C VAL A 175 -9.17 -7.52 1.29
N LEU A 176 -8.40 -7.32 0.23
CA LEU A 176 -8.52 -6.16 -0.66
C LEU A 176 -8.86 -6.64 -2.07
N ASP A 177 -9.89 -6.05 -2.65
CA ASP A 177 -10.37 -6.38 -4.00
C ASP A 177 -10.32 -5.11 -4.88
N ALA A 178 -9.58 -5.16 -5.99
CA ALA A 178 -9.42 -4.03 -6.88
C ALA A 178 -10.57 -4.01 -7.91
N LYS A 179 -11.39 -2.96 -7.85
CA LYS A 179 -12.45 -2.74 -8.83
C LYS A 179 -12.13 -1.52 -9.68
N PHE A 180 -12.11 -1.71 -11.00
CA PHE A 180 -12.04 -0.62 -11.97
C PHE A 180 -13.31 -0.60 -12.80
N LYS A 181 -14.33 0.15 -12.35
CA LYS A 181 -15.64 0.22 -13.02
C LYS A 181 -16.17 1.64 -12.98
N ASN A 182 -16.95 2.02 -13.99
CA ASN A 182 -17.73 3.24 -13.91
C ASN A 182 -19.09 2.92 -13.26
N TYR A 183 -19.26 3.30 -11.99
CA TYR A 183 -20.53 3.13 -11.28
C TYR A 183 -21.54 4.16 -11.80
N ASN A 184 -22.77 3.69 -12.05
CA ASN A 184 -23.86 4.49 -12.60
C ASN A 184 -25.15 4.24 -11.79
N TYR A 185 -26.25 4.89 -12.16
CA TYR A 185 -27.50 4.83 -11.40
C TYR A 185 -28.06 3.40 -11.14
N LYS A 186 -27.63 2.37 -11.90
CA LYS A 186 -28.00 0.95 -11.69
C LYS A 186 -26.94 0.12 -10.96
N LYS A 187 -25.70 0.60 -10.85
CA LYS A 187 -24.55 -0.11 -10.27
C LYS A 187 -23.86 0.82 -9.29
N SER A 188 -23.96 0.52 -8.00
CA SER A 188 -23.30 1.28 -6.93
C SER A 188 -22.25 0.40 -6.24
N LEU A 189 -21.14 1.03 -5.87
CA LEU A 189 -20.06 0.43 -5.10
C LEU A 189 -20.55 -0.10 -3.74
N ASN A 190 -21.62 0.48 -3.21
CA ASN A 190 -22.30 0.02 -1.99
C ASN A 190 -22.92 -1.37 -2.12
N TYR A 191 -23.47 -1.71 -3.28
CA TYR A 191 -23.98 -3.05 -3.52
C TYR A 191 -22.83 -4.05 -3.73
N GLU A 192 -21.75 -3.63 -4.40
CA GLU A 192 -20.60 -4.50 -4.60
C GLU A 192 -19.89 -4.83 -3.29
N ILE A 193 -19.69 -3.85 -2.39
CA ILE A 193 -19.10 -4.12 -1.09
C ILE A 193 -20.00 -4.97 -0.20
N LYS A 194 -21.32 -4.77 -0.26
CA LYS A 194 -22.27 -5.63 0.48
C LYS A 194 -22.17 -7.07 -0.01
N ASN A 195 -22.23 -7.28 -1.33
CA ASN A 195 -22.08 -8.61 -1.93
C ASN A 195 -20.72 -9.24 -1.59
N LEU A 196 -19.65 -8.44 -1.54
CA LEU A 196 -18.32 -8.92 -1.18
C LEU A 196 -18.26 -9.30 0.31
N ASN A 197 -18.85 -8.52 1.20
CA ASN A 197 -18.96 -8.84 2.62
C ASN A 197 -19.79 -10.11 2.85
N ASP A 198 -20.94 -10.25 2.16
CA ASP A 198 -21.76 -11.46 2.22
C ASP A 198 -20.99 -12.67 1.67
N LYS A 199 -20.15 -12.47 0.65
CA LYS A 199 -19.23 -13.48 0.14
C LYS A 199 -18.16 -13.90 1.18
N TYR A 200 -17.87 -13.12 2.22
CA TYR A 200 -16.90 -13.49 3.26
C TYR A 200 -17.53 -13.51 4.67
N SER A 201 -18.85 -13.61 4.78
CA SER A 201 -19.60 -13.54 6.05
C SER A 201 -19.15 -14.57 7.08
N ASP A 202 -18.83 -15.77 6.61
CA ASP A 202 -18.50 -16.94 7.43
C ASP A 202 -17.03 -16.96 7.87
N THR A 203 -16.31 -15.85 7.66
CA THR A 203 -14.90 -15.69 7.99
C THR A 203 -14.69 -14.46 8.87
N ASP A 204 -13.58 -14.44 9.61
CA ASP A 204 -13.14 -13.28 10.40
C ASP A 204 -12.34 -12.28 9.56
N TYR A 205 -12.62 -12.22 8.25
CA TYR A 205 -11.90 -11.38 7.32
C TYR A 205 -12.47 -9.96 7.33
N TYR A 206 -11.55 -9.00 7.24
CA TYR A 206 -11.85 -7.60 7.03
C TYR A 206 -11.79 -7.33 5.53
N VAL A 207 -12.86 -6.79 4.94
CA VAL A 207 -13.06 -6.85 3.49
C VAL A 207 -13.21 -5.45 2.89
N PHE A 208 -12.29 -5.06 2.01
CA PHE A 208 -12.33 -3.74 1.41
C PHE A 208 -12.18 -3.76 -0.11
N ILE A 209 -12.87 -2.84 -0.78
CA ILE A 209 -12.69 -2.58 -2.21
C ILE A 209 -11.73 -1.41 -2.40
N LEU A 210 -10.76 -1.55 -3.31
CA LEU A 210 -9.93 -0.47 -3.81
C LEU A 210 -10.56 0.04 -5.11
N HIS A 211 -11.00 1.30 -5.17
CA HIS A 211 -11.63 1.87 -6.35
C HIS A 211 -11.03 3.24 -6.73
N PRO A 212 -10.81 3.57 -8.02
CA PRO A 212 -10.12 4.81 -8.40
C PRO A 212 -10.95 6.09 -8.20
N CYS A 213 -12.28 5.98 -8.14
CA CYS A 213 -13.21 7.11 -8.08
C CYS A 213 -14.23 6.97 -6.96
N ASN A 214 -14.81 8.08 -6.51
CA ASN A 214 -15.94 8.05 -5.59
C ASN A 214 -17.20 7.55 -6.31
N ASP A 215 -18.09 6.89 -5.57
CA ASP A 215 -19.42 6.51 -6.09
C ASP A 215 -20.41 7.68 -5.97
N LEU A 216 -20.49 8.49 -7.02
CA LEU A 216 -21.40 9.64 -7.12
C LEU A 216 -22.89 9.25 -7.02
N THR A 217 -23.23 7.99 -7.28
CA THR A 217 -24.63 7.51 -7.24
C THR A 217 -25.06 7.15 -5.82
N GLY A 218 -24.13 6.61 -5.02
CA GLY A 218 -24.31 6.38 -3.59
C GLY A 218 -24.47 7.70 -2.83
N GLU A 219 -23.71 8.75 -3.18
CA GLU A 219 -23.73 10.04 -2.48
C GLU A 219 -25.09 10.75 -2.46
N LYS A 220 -25.99 10.45 -3.41
CA LYS A 220 -27.34 11.05 -3.51
C LYS A 220 -28.42 10.32 -2.71
N LYS A 221 -28.14 9.12 -2.19
CA LYS A 221 -29.04 8.34 -1.35
C LYS A 221 -28.85 8.73 0.13
N PRO A 222 -29.73 8.36 1.07
CA PRO A 222 -29.46 8.48 2.51
C PRO A 222 -28.29 7.56 2.89
N VAL A 223 -27.08 8.00 2.59
CA VAL A 223 -25.84 7.31 2.92
C VAL A 223 -25.40 7.80 4.29
N LYS A 224 -25.34 6.87 5.24
CA LYS A 224 -24.61 7.13 6.48
C LYS A 224 -23.12 7.01 6.18
N MET A 225 -22.30 7.82 6.84
CA MET A 225 -20.86 7.60 6.78
C MET A 225 -20.60 6.14 7.13
N THR A 226 -19.83 5.45 6.29
CA THR A 226 -19.27 4.19 6.75
C THR A 226 -18.49 4.52 7.98
N ASN A 227 -18.76 3.73 9.00
CA ASN A 227 -17.89 3.66 10.12
C ASN A 227 -16.65 2.86 9.71
N HIS A 228 -15.80 3.56 8.92
CA HIS A 228 -14.35 3.49 8.88
C HIS A 228 -13.69 2.48 7.94
N GLY A 229 -12.51 2.88 7.44
CA GLY A 229 -11.71 2.13 6.49
C GLY A 229 -12.20 2.22 5.04
N GLY A 230 -13.28 2.96 4.77
CA GLY A 230 -13.84 3.18 3.44
C GLY A 230 -14.74 4.43 3.35
N ASP A 231 -15.23 4.73 2.15
CA ASP A 231 -16.23 5.74 1.77
C ASP A 231 -17.66 5.26 2.12
N LYS A 232 -18.66 6.16 2.02
CA LYS A 232 -20.03 6.00 2.55
C LYS A 232 -20.76 4.75 2.04
N ILE A 233 -21.46 4.01 2.91
CA ILE A 233 -22.26 2.80 2.59
C ILE A 233 -23.74 3.10 2.76
N TYR A 234 -24.54 2.52 1.87
CA TYR A 234 -26.00 2.59 1.90
C TYR A 234 -26.58 1.73 3.03
N PHE A 235 -27.30 2.36 3.94
CA PHE A 235 -28.27 1.68 4.81
C PHE A 235 -29.64 1.81 4.12
N GLY A 236 -30.41 0.72 4.06
CA GLY A 236 -31.76 0.74 3.48
C GLY A 236 -32.69 1.77 4.14
N GLU A 237 -33.84 2.02 3.52
CA GLU A 237 -34.84 2.99 3.99
C GLU A 237 -35.53 2.59 5.30
N GLU A 238 -35.36 1.35 5.77
CA GLU A 238 -36.00 0.86 6.99
C GLU A 238 -35.17 1.15 8.25
N GLU A 239 -35.85 1.71 9.26
CA GLU A 239 -35.41 2.29 10.53
C GLU A 239 -34.68 1.33 11.51
N GLN A 240 -33.85 0.40 11.04
CA GLN A 240 -33.00 -0.35 11.95
C GLN A 240 -31.86 0.54 12.42
N LYS A 241 -31.74 0.71 13.75
CA LYS A 241 -30.58 1.34 14.39
C LYS A 241 -29.31 0.82 13.69
N PRO A 242 -28.43 1.70 13.20
CA PRO A 242 -27.24 1.26 12.48
C PRO A 242 -26.44 0.33 13.39
N THR A 243 -26.38 -0.94 13.03
CA THR A 243 -25.37 -1.84 13.57
C THR A 243 -24.05 -1.37 12.99
N PHE A 244 -23.11 -1.00 13.86
CA PHE A 244 -21.80 -0.51 13.46
C PHE A 244 -20.85 -1.71 13.45
N PRO A 245 -20.63 -2.39 12.32
CA PRO A 245 -19.59 -3.40 12.26
C PRO A 245 -18.26 -2.67 12.43
N PHE A 246 -17.49 -3.06 13.44
CA PHE A 246 -16.18 -2.48 13.73
C PHE A 246 -15.25 -2.69 12.53
N HIS A 247 -15.19 -1.73 11.60
CA HIS A 247 -14.32 -1.74 10.42
C HIS A 247 -14.37 -3.02 9.58
N LYS A 248 -15.45 -3.82 9.65
CA LYS A 248 -15.44 -5.16 9.07
C LYS A 248 -15.38 -5.11 7.54
N TYR A 249 -16.01 -4.12 6.92
CA TYR A 249 -15.98 -3.94 5.48
C TYR A 249 -16.16 -2.49 5.04
N GLY A 250 -15.68 -2.17 3.83
CA GLY A 250 -15.74 -0.82 3.25
C GLY A 250 -15.17 -0.74 1.84
N TYR A 251 -15.09 0.46 1.26
CA TYR A 251 -14.32 0.68 0.03
C TYR A 251 -13.50 1.95 0.14
N ILE A 252 -12.25 1.98 -0.30
CA ILE A 252 -11.46 3.22 -0.33
C ILE A 252 -11.29 3.73 -1.73
N THR A 253 -11.34 5.06 -1.87
CA THR A 253 -10.84 5.71 -3.07
C THR A 253 -9.32 5.60 -3.09
N HIS A 254 -8.80 4.84 -4.05
CA HIS A 254 -7.39 4.58 -4.23
C HIS A 254 -6.96 4.92 -5.66
N LYS A 255 -6.23 6.03 -5.80
CA LYS A 255 -5.80 6.56 -7.10
C LYS A 255 -4.33 6.99 -7.05
N PRO A 256 -3.65 7.07 -8.21
CA PRO A 256 -2.26 7.53 -8.28
C PRO A 256 -2.05 8.82 -7.50
N ASN A 257 -0.97 8.89 -6.71
CA ASN A 257 -0.59 10.02 -5.86
C ASN A 257 -1.48 10.30 -4.64
N PHE A 258 -2.56 9.54 -4.42
CA PHE A 258 -3.41 9.65 -3.23
C PHE A 258 -3.44 8.32 -2.48
N THR A 259 -2.38 8.04 -1.72
CA THR A 259 -2.20 6.79 -0.98
C THR A 259 -2.65 6.85 0.47
N ASP A 260 -3.06 8.02 0.98
CA ASP A 260 -3.40 8.21 2.38
C ASP A 260 -4.54 7.30 2.87
N ASN A 261 -5.56 7.04 2.04
CA ASN A 261 -6.64 6.12 2.41
C ASN A 261 -6.14 4.68 2.57
N LEU A 262 -5.22 4.24 1.70
CA LEU A 262 -4.61 2.91 1.81
C LEU A 262 -3.69 2.83 3.03
N LYS A 263 -2.90 3.89 3.29
CA LYS A 263 -2.11 4.01 4.51
C LYS A 263 -3.01 3.89 5.73
N LYS A 264 -4.05 4.72 5.85
CA LYS A 264 -5.03 4.68 6.95
C LYS A 264 -5.60 3.27 7.14
N LEU A 265 -6.06 2.63 6.06
CA LEU A 265 -6.64 1.28 6.13
C LEU A 265 -5.65 0.24 6.69
N ILE A 266 -4.41 0.25 6.22
CA ILE A 266 -3.38 -0.68 6.71
C ILE A 266 -2.92 -0.31 8.14
N GLY A 267 -2.78 0.98 8.44
CA GLY A 267 -2.41 1.49 9.76
C GLY A 267 -3.41 1.09 10.85
N MET A 268 -4.70 1.20 10.52
CA MET A 268 -5.81 0.74 11.34
C MET A 268 -5.70 -0.74 11.66
N ALA A 269 -5.22 -1.54 10.72
CA ALA A 269 -4.99 -2.95 10.93
C ALA A 269 -3.93 -3.19 12.00
N PHE A 270 -2.84 -2.40 12.00
CA PHE A 270 -1.74 -2.52 12.97
C PHE A 270 -2.06 -2.08 14.38
N GLU A 271 -2.98 -1.13 14.53
CA GLU A 271 -3.39 -0.59 15.82
C GLU A 271 -4.71 -1.23 16.23
N TYR A 272 -5.83 -0.78 15.69
CA TYR A 272 -7.17 -1.17 16.14
C TYR A 272 -7.52 -2.65 16.00
N LEU A 273 -7.19 -3.27 14.86
CA LEU A 273 -7.66 -4.64 14.58
C LEU A 273 -6.83 -5.69 15.31
N LEU A 274 -5.53 -5.43 15.50
CA LEU A 274 -4.61 -6.26 16.28
C LEU A 274 -4.71 -6.05 17.80
N GLU A 275 -5.41 -5.02 18.31
CA GLU A 275 -5.60 -4.86 19.75
C GLU A 275 -6.41 -6.03 20.34
N SER A 276 -5.82 -6.69 21.36
CA SER A 276 -6.48 -7.79 22.08
C SER A 276 -7.75 -7.34 22.79
N ASN A 277 -7.70 -6.16 23.42
CA ASN A 277 -8.81 -5.50 24.06
C ASN A 277 -8.98 -4.08 23.51
N LYS A 278 -10.14 -3.85 22.89
CA LYS A 278 -10.50 -2.55 22.31
C LYS A 278 -11.17 -1.60 23.33
N ASN A 279 -11.50 -2.08 24.53
CA ASN A 279 -12.13 -1.29 25.58
C ASN A 279 -11.06 -0.69 26.50
N ALA A 280 -11.10 0.63 26.69
CA ALA A 280 -10.24 1.36 27.61
C ALA A 280 -10.66 1.20 29.07
N LYS A 281 -11.91 0.82 29.35
CA LYS A 281 -12.41 0.66 30.71
C LYS A 281 -12.03 -0.70 31.29
N ASN A 282 -11.30 -0.69 32.39
CA ASN A 282 -10.98 -1.86 33.20
C ASN A 282 -11.32 -1.58 34.68
N GLY A 283 -12.42 -2.16 35.17
CA GLY A 283 -12.98 -1.85 36.48
C GLY A 283 -13.35 -0.37 36.61
N ASN A 284 -12.74 0.30 37.60
CA ASN A 284 -12.94 1.74 37.87
C ASN A 284 -12.00 2.65 37.08
N THR A 285 -11.06 2.07 36.32
CA THR A 285 -10.05 2.82 35.57
C THR A 285 -10.39 2.85 34.09
N ILE A 286 -10.25 4.01 33.45
CA ILE A 286 -10.35 4.19 32.01
C ILE A 286 -8.96 4.57 31.49
N ASP A 287 -8.30 3.60 30.86
CA ASP A 287 -6.95 3.70 30.34
C ASP A 287 -6.93 3.26 28.86
N PRO A 288 -6.77 4.20 27.91
CA PRO A 288 -6.69 3.88 26.49
C PRO A 288 -5.32 3.38 26.02
N LYS A 289 -4.38 3.09 26.93
CA LYS A 289 -3.05 2.58 26.57
C LYS A 289 -3.17 1.34 25.67
N PRO A 290 -2.51 1.33 24.50
CA PRO A 290 -2.48 0.17 23.62
C PRO A 290 -1.86 -1.03 24.32
N THR A 291 -2.38 -2.22 24.03
CA THR A 291 -1.77 -3.47 24.51
C THR A 291 -0.52 -3.79 23.72
N ASN A 292 -0.52 -3.49 22.41
CA ASN A 292 0.63 -3.70 21.54
C ASN A 292 1.53 -2.47 21.49
N ASP A 293 2.84 -2.66 21.39
CA ASP A 293 3.78 -1.54 21.28
C ASP A 293 3.54 -0.74 19.99
N LEU A 294 3.61 0.59 20.14
CA LEU A 294 3.46 1.55 19.04
C LEU A 294 4.70 1.59 18.16
N PHE A 295 4.48 1.83 16.88
CA PHE A 295 5.52 2.28 15.95
C PHE A 295 4.95 3.43 15.12
N CYS A 296 5.84 4.21 14.50
CA CYS A 296 5.42 5.38 13.73
C CYS A 296 4.86 4.95 12.37
N LEU A 297 3.56 5.17 12.16
CA LEU A 297 2.90 4.94 10.88
C LEU A 297 3.37 5.90 9.75
N ASN A 298 4.14 6.95 10.07
CA ASN A 298 4.67 7.87 9.07
C ASN A 298 6.08 7.48 8.56
N CYS A 299 6.95 6.94 9.42
CA CYS A 299 8.35 6.69 9.08
C CYS A 299 8.89 5.29 9.45
N GLY A 300 8.04 4.42 10.01
CA GLY A 300 8.39 3.08 10.49
C GLY A 300 9.22 3.08 11.78
N GLY A 301 9.42 4.24 12.40
CA GLY A 301 10.27 4.40 13.57
C GLY A 301 9.74 3.75 14.85
N LYS A 302 10.61 3.12 15.63
CA LYS A 302 10.29 2.43 16.89
C LYS A 302 10.47 3.30 18.14
N LYS A 303 11.22 4.40 18.03
CA LYS A 303 11.47 5.30 19.15
C LYS A 303 10.27 6.23 19.32
N ILE A 304 9.30 5.77 20.13
CA ILE A 304 8.07 6.49 20.44
C ILE A 304 8.09 6.91 21.91
N ASP A 305 8.19 8.20 22.16
CA ASP A 305 8.08 8.75 23.52
C ASP A 305 6.61 8.94 23.85
N ILE A 306 6.12 8.28 24.90
CA ILE A 306 4.71 8.35 25.34
C ILE A 306 4.61 9.17 26.62
N LEU A 307 3.83 10.25 26.58
CA LEU A 307 3.49 11.07 27.74
C LEU A 307 2.07 10.71 28.20
N THR A 308 1.92 10.48 29.50
CA THR A 308 0.64 10.15 30.13
C THR A 308 0.00 11.40 30.71
N HIS A 309 -1.29 11.57 30.48
CA HIS A 309 -2.08 12.67 31.03
C HIS A 309 -3.28 12.12 31.81
N ARG A 310 -3.75 12.88 32.81
CA ARG A 310 -4.90 12.53 33.63
C ARG A 310 -6.08 13.46 33.31
N ARG A 311 -7.28 12.89 33.20
CA ARG A 311 -8.55 13.60 33.02
C ARG A 311 -9.47 13.34 34.22
N GLY A 312 -9.03 13.82 35.39
CA GLY A 312 -9.66 13.53 36.67
C GLY A 312 -9.18 12.21 37.27
N GLU A 313 -9.98 11.67 38.19
CA GLU A 313 -9.65 10.44 38.92
C GLU A 313 -9.83 9.20 38.03
N ASN A 314 -8.81 8.34 37.97
CA ASN A 314 -8.80 7.07 37.24
C ASN A 314 -9.13 7.15 35.74
N LYS A 315 -8.90 8.29 35.08
CA LYS A 315 -9.12 8.49 33.64
C LYS A 315 -7.87 9.05 32.98
N PHE A 316 -7.41 8.41 31.91
CA PHE A 316 -6.12 8.71 31.27
C PHE A 316 -6.27 8.99 29.78
N TYR A 317 -5.35 9.77 29.23
CA TYR A 317 -5.13 9.90 27.79
C TYR A 317 -3.62 10.07 27.54
N TYR A 318 -3.16 9.79 26.33
CA TYR A 318 -1.73 9.81 26.01
C TYR A 318 -1.44 10.65 24.78
N THR A 319 -0.27 11.26 24.80
CA THR A 319 0.34 11.88 23.62
C THR A 319 1.67 11.21 23.38
N ALA A 320 1.87 10.66 22.19
CA ALA A 320 3.13 10.05 21.80
C ALA A 320 3.81 10.83 20.68
N THR A 321 5.14 10.83 20.63
CA THR A 321 5.91 11.50 19.58
C THR A 321 7.00 10.58 19.05
N CYS A 322 7.08 10.46 17.73
CA CYS A 322 8.17 9.73 17.09
C CYS A 322 9.47 10.53 17.13
N LYS A 323 10.51 9.95 17.74
CA LYS A 323 11.87 10.49 17.79
C LYS A 323 12.82 9.83 16.80
N SER A 324 12.36 8.86 16.02
CA SER A 324 13.16 8.24 14.97
C SER A 324 13.32 9.18 13.77
N LYS A 325 14.52 9.25 13.20
CA LYS A 325 14.81 9.95 11.94
C LYS A 325 14.29 11.41 11.90
N GLU A 326 14.30 12.10 13.04
CA GLU A 326 13.76 13.47 13.19
C GLU A 326 12.29 13.62 12.74
N CYS A 327 11.53 12.52 12.75
CA CYS A 327 10.20 12.49 12.16
C CYS A 327 9.18 13.42 12.84
N GLY A 328 9.22 13.53 14.18
CA GLY A 328 8.34 14.43 14.94
C GLY A 328 6.85 14.08 14.89
N HIS A 329 6.46 12.97 14.24
CA HIS A 329 5.07 12.57 14.10
C HIS A 329 4.40 12.38 15.46
N GLN A 330 3.25 13.03 15.65
CA GLN A 330 2.49 12.98 16.89
C GLN A 330 1.36 11.95 16.81
N ILE A 331 1.11 11.25 17.91
CA ILE A 331 0.02 10.29 18.06
C ILE A 331 -0.76 10.66 19.31
N HIS A 332 -2.07 10.77 19.20
CA HIS A 332 -2.97 11.02 20.33
C HIS A 332 -3.79 9.76 20.59
N LEU A 333 -3.79 9.32 21.86
CA LEU A 333 -4.53 8.16 22.31
C LEU A 333 -5.56 8.62 23.35
N ASP A 334 -6.83 8.36 23.08
CA ASP A 334 -7.94 8.72 23.94
C ASP A 334 -8.98 7.58 23.95
N TYR A 335 -10.18 7.81 24.46
CA TYR A 335 -11.25 6.82 24.46
C TYR A 335 -12.61 7.45 24.12
N CYS A 336 -13.52 6.65 23.58
CA CYS A 336 -14.88 7.09 23.33
C CYS A 336 -15.66 7.28 24.65
N TRP A 337 -16.29 8.43 24.85
CA TRP A 337 -17.07 8.71 26.07
C TRP A 337 -18.28 7.80 26.24
N LYS A 338 -18.91 7.37 25.13
CA LYS A 338 -20.13 6.55 25.15
C LYS A 338 -19.88 5.07 25.38
N CYS A 339 -18.92 4.49 24.66
CA CYS A 339 -18.68 3.05 24.68
C CYS A 339 -17.27 2.65 25.12
N HIS A 340 -16.44 3.61 25.55
CA HIS A 340 -15.09 3.40 26.07
C HIS A 340 -14.12 2.70 25.12
N THR A 341 -14.43 2.62 23.83
CA THR A 341 -13.50 2.11 22.82
C THR A 341 -12.24 2.98 22.78
N LYS A 342 -11.05 2.36 22.81
CA LYS A 342 -9.76 3.04 22.64
C LYS A 342 -9.76 3.79 21.31
N LEU A 343 -9.19 4.99 21.28
CA LEU A 343 -9.14 5.86 20.11
C LEU A 343 -7.71 6.25 19.78
N PHE A 344 -7.38 6.27 18.50
CA PHE A 344 -6.08 6.65 17.96
C PHE A 344 -6.26 7.77 16.94
N LYS A 345 -5.40 8.78 17.01
CA LYS A 345 -5.26 9.84 16.01
C LYS A 345 -3.80 10.12 15.74
N HIS A 346 -3.47 10.36 14.49
CA HIS A 346 -2.13 10.63 13.99
C HIS A 346 -2.06 12.06 13.45
N GLY A 347 -1.23 12.89 14.08
CA GLY A 347 -1.15 14.31 13.80
C GLY A 347 -2.51 15.02 13.92
N TYR A 348 -2.65 16.12 13.18
CA TYR A 348 -3.87 16.94 13.16
C TYR A 348 -4.91 16.48 12.13
N TYR A 349 -4.60 15.47 11.30
CA TYR A 349 -5.35 15.20 10.07
C TYR A 349 -5.64 13.72 9.79
N TRP A 350 -5.03 12.79 10.53
CA TRP A 350 -5.29 11.35 10.36
C TRP A 350 -6.02 10.77 11.57
N ASP A 351 -7.31 10.53 11.43
CA ASP A 351 -7.97 9.40 12.06
C ASP A 351 -8.20 8.30 10.99
N TYR A 352 -8.83 7.20 11.39
CA TYR A 352 -9.17 6.10 10.48
C TYR A 352 -10.51 6.32 9.74
N HIS A 353 -10.94 7.58 9.70
CA HIS A 353 -12.11 8.05 8.98
C HIS A 353 -11.70 8.89 7.80
N LYS A 354 -12.67 9.06 6.89
CA LYS A 354 -12.53 9.93 5.74
C LYS A 354 -12.55 11.42 6.14
N THR A 355 -13.25 11.77 7.22
CA THR A 355 -13.38 13.16 7.67
C THR A 355 -12.05 13.63 8.24
N SER A 356 -11.37 14.52 7.51
CA SER A 356 -10.20 15.22 8.04
C SER A 356 -10.70 16.29 9.00
N VAL A 357 -10.39 16.09 10.27
CA VAL A 357 -10.84 16.99 11.33
C VAL A 357 -9.64 17.66 11.96
N TRP A 358 -9.55 18.97 11.71
CA TRP A 358 -8.43 19.88 12.01
C TRP A 358 -8.09 20.00 13.51
N SER A 359 -8.88 19.39 14.39
CA SER A 359 -8.67 19.36 15.85
C SER A 359 -8.19 17.99 16.30
N SER A 360 -7.14 17.92 17.12
CA SER A 360 -6.65 16.67 17.72
C SER A 360 -7.70 15.89 18.53
N PHE A 361 -8.79 16.53 18.94
CA PHE A 361 -9.84 15.93 19.77
C PHE A 361 -11.10 15.56 19.00
N ASP A 362 -11.13 15.81 17.70
CA ASP A 362 -12.21 15.36 16.86
C ASP A 362 -11.79 13.99 16.28
N ILE A 363 -12.22 12.93 16.97
CA ILE A 363 -11.97 11.53 16.61
C ILE A 363 -13.29 10.81 16.70
N HIS A 364 -13.72 10.21 15.60
CA HIS A 364 -14.98 9.47 15.56
C HIS A 364 -14.78 8.04 16.09
N CYS A 365 -15.75 7.51 16.82
CA CYS A 365 -15.61 6.18 17.42
C CYS A 365 -15.91 5.03 16.43
N PRO A 366 -15.08 3.98 16.33
CA PRO A 366 -15.36 2.79 15.50
C PRO A 366 -16.47 1.89 15.96
N ASN A 367 -16.75 1.92 17.24
CA ASN A 367 -17.77 1.07 17.78
C ASN A 367 -19.14 1.74 17.77
N CYS A 368 -19.23 3.05 18.00
CA CYS A 368 -20.54 3.72 18.15
C CYS A 368 -20.77 4.97 17.29
N GLY A 369 -19.80 5.38 16.47
CA GLY A 369 -19.91 6.53 15.56
C GLY A 369 -19.86 7.92 16.21
N MET A 370 -19.88 8.03 17.54
CA MET A 370 -19.83 9.32 18.25
C MET A 370 -18.45 9.99 18.11
N ALA A 371 -18.41 11.30 17.86
CA ALA A 371 -17.16 12.04 17.89
C ALA A 371 -16.73 12.35 19.33
N LEU A 372 -15.43 12.33 19.59
CA LEU A 372 -14.85 12.67 20.90
C LEU A 372 -15.16 14.13 21.29
N ALA A 373 -15.31 15.02 20.31
CA ALA A 373 -15.69 16.42 20.51
C ALA A 373 -17.16 16.60 20.94
N ASP A 374 -18.03 15.62 20.68
CA ASP A 374 -19.47 15.66 21.02
C ASP A 374 -19.72 15.34 22.51
N LYS A 375 -18.87 15.85 23.41
CA LYS A 375 -19.05 15.68 24.84
C LYS A 375 -20.48 16.10 25.22
N PRO A 376 -21.27 15.26 25.91
CA PRO A 376 -22.56 15.69 26.43
C PRO A 376 -22.40 16.83 27.45
#